data_AF-A0A820T8W9-F1
#
_entry.id   AF-A0A820T8W9-F1
#
_cell.length_a   1.000
_cell.length_b   1.000
_cell.length_c   1.000
_cell.angle_alpha   90.00
_cell.angle_beta   90.00
_cell.angle_gamma   90.00
#
_symmetry.space_group_name_H-M   'P 1'
#
loop_
_entity.id
_entity.type
_entity.pdbx_description
1 polymer ?
#
loop_
_entity_poly.entity_id
_entity_poly.type
_entity_poly.pdbx_seq_one_letter_code
_entity_poly.pdbx_strand_id
1 'polypeptide(L)'
;MGLGDKLLQDANWSSIELTHVVDIYQLLEEIAFEKVLRNHIEKDSRGPLLLAVSNETYLIDQFIQTTSGNVEIAPCLKNLDSWINMLKRLLLRVSSNINLSFDVPLQQFAARSDFWTVDITANNIQSFKIADDILLRHVFIILKGLEEKKRDSQGERELHTTTNPRLNTGNANSSQQLWFQNQAPSKNQRDIRGNNTKTTKNYGYR
;
A
#
# COMPACT_ATOMS: atom_id res chain seq x y z
N MET A 1 -6.30 34.03 28.35
CA MET A 1 -7.21 33.24 27.49
C MET A 1 -6.44 32.86 26.25
N GLY A 2 -6.17 31.57 26.11
CA GLY A 2 -5.38 31.06 24.98
C GLY A 2 -6.18 31.17 23.69
N LEU A 3 -5.48 31.23 22.55
CA LEU A 3 -6.11 31.23 21.22
C LEU A 3 -7.11 30.06 21.05
N GLY A 4 -6.84 28.92 21.71
CA GLY A 4 -7.71 27.74 21.72
C GLY A 4 -9.07 27.95 22.41
N ASP A 5 -9.13 28.76 23.46
CA ASP A 5 -10.39 29.01 24.18
C ASP A 5 -11.39 29.82 23.35
N LYS A 6 -10.88 30.73 22.51
CA LYS A 6 -11.70 31.55 21.61
C LYS A 6 -12.23 30.76 20.41
N LEU A 7 -11.44 29.81 19.89
CA LEU A 7 -11.83 29.01 18.73
C LEU A 7 -12.96 28.03 19.05
N LEU A 8 -12.96 27.46 20.27
CA LEU A 8 -13.97 26.51 20.74
C LEU A 8 -15.27 27.20 21.21
N GLN A 9 -15.22 28.51 21.48
CA GLN A 9 -16.39 29.32 21.89
C GLN A 9 -17.10 29.99 20.70
N ASP A 10 -16.55 29.89 19.49
CA ASP A 10 -17.26 30.33 18.28
C ASP A 10 -18.48 29.43 18.04
N ALA A 11 -19.66 30.04 17.87
CA ALA A 11 -20.95 29.35 17.76
C ALA A 11 -21.00 28.25 16.67
N ASN A 12 -20.10 28.34 15.68
CA ASN A 12 -19.96 27.38 14.60
C ASN A 12 -19.28 26.06 15.02
N TRP A 13 -18.47 26.06 16.08
CA TRP A 13 -17.79 24.86 16.59
C TRP A 13 -18.57 24.19 17.72
N SER A 14 -19.39 24.95 18.46
CA SER A 14 -20.23 24.43 19.54
C SER A 14 -21.41 23.55 19.07
N SER A 15 -21.73 23.56 17.77
CA SER A 15 -22.82 22.77 17.16
C SER A 15 -22.33 21.51 16.43
N ILE A 16 -21.02 21.27 16.40
CA ILE A 16 -20.45 20.10 15.73
C ILE A 16 -20.75 18.86 16.56
N GLU A 17 -21.43 17.88 15.97
CA GLU A 17 -21.65 16.59 16.63
C GLU A 17 -20.31 15.89 16.90
N LEU A 18 -20.20 15.20 18.03
CA LEU A 18 -18.98 14.48 18.45
C LEU A 18 -18.48 13.51 17.37
N THR A 19 -19.38 12.92 16.59
CA THR A 19 -19.09 12.08 15.43
C THR A 19 -18.17 12.78 14.42
N HIS A 20 -18.49 14.02 14.04
CA HIS A 20 -17.67 14.81 13.12
C HIS A 20 -16.31 15.19 13.72
N VAL A 21 -16.25 15.43 15.03
CA VAL A 21 -14.96 15.67 15.72
C VAL A 21 -14.09 14.44 15.63
N VAL A 22 -14.64 13.25 15.90
CA VAL A 22 -13.94 11.97 15.74
C VAL A 22 -13.45 11.83 14.31
N ASP A 23 -14.30 12.04 13.31
CA ASP A 23 -13.93 11.93 11.88
C ASP A 23 -12.77 12.87 11.50
N ILE A 24 -12.75 14.10 12.03
CA ILE A 24 -11.63 15.02 11.80
C ILE A 24 -10.33 14.47 12.40
N TYR A 25 -10.35 13.95 13.64
CA TYR A 25 -9.16 13.32 14.24
C TYR A 25 -8.72 12.10 13.44
N GLN A 26 -9.67 11.30 12.98
CA GLN A 26 -9.44 10.13 12.15
C GLN A 26 -8.71 10.51 10.84
N LEU A 27 -9.14 11.57 10.17
CA LEU A 27 -8.50 12.11 8.96
C LEU A 27 -7.11 12.70 9.25
N LEU A 28 -6.95 13.41 10.37
CA LEU A 28 -5.66 13.97 10.76
C LEU A 28 -4.62 12.88 11.01
N GLU A 29 -5.01 11.78 11.65
CA GLU A 29 -4.12 10.64 11.86
C GLU A 29 -3.65 10.03 10.53
N GLU A 30 -4.55 9.87 9.57
CA GLU A 30 -4.20 9.34 8.24
C GLU A 30 -3.23 10.28 7.51
N ILE A 31 -3.49 11.59 7.51
CA ILE A 31 -2.62 12.59 6.88
C ILE A 31 -1.24 12.62 7.56
N ALA A 32 -1.21 12.59 8.90
CA ALA A 32 0.03 12.59 9.67
C ALA A 32 0.87 11.35 9.40
N PHE A 33 0.23 10.18 9.30
CA PHE A 33 0.90 8.95 8.92
C PHE A 33 1.57 9.06 7.55
N GLU A 34 0.81 9.44 6.52
CA GLU A 34 1.32 9.45 5.14
C GLU A 34 2.41 10.49 4.92
N LYS A 35 2.26 11.69 5.47
CA LYS A 35 3.20 12.79 5.21
C LYS A 35 4.44 12.76 6.09
N VAL A 36 4.29 12.34 7.35
CA VAL A 36 5.35 12.49 8.36
C VAL A 36 5.93 11.13 8.72
N LEU A 37 5.09 10.22 9.22
CA LEU A 37 5.60 9.03 9.86
C LEU A 37 6.14 8.00 8.86
N ARG A 38 5.45 7.75 7.74
CA ARG A 38 5.92 6.83 6.70
C ARG A 38 7.33 7.19 6.25
N ASN A 39 7.53 8.45 5.88
CA ASN A 39 8.83 8.96 5.44
C ASN A 39 9.91 8.86 6.53
N HIS A 40 9.54 9.05 7.80
CA HIS A 40 10.48 8.95 8.90
C HIS A 40 10.91 7.49 9.13
N ILE A 41 9.95 6.56 9.18
CA ILE A 41 10.22 5.13 9.33
C ILE A 41 11.10 4.66 8.16
N GLU A 42 10.74 4.96 6.91
CA GLU A 42 11.51 4.49 5.74
C GLU A 42 12.94 5.01 5.67
N LYS A 43 13.21 6.20 6.21
CA LYS A 43 14.57 6.75 6.30
C LYS A 43 15.36 6.11 7.44
N ASP A 44 14.69 5.70 8.51
CA ASP A 44 15.32 5.05 9.65
C ASP A 44 15.40 3.52 9.46
N SER A 45 16.31 3.12 8.57
CA SER A 45 16.63 1.71 8.28
C SER A 45 17.12 0.88 9.48
N ARG A 46 17.30 1.51 10.66
CA ARG A 46 17.69 0.85 11.92
C ARG A 46 16.64 0.99 13.02
N GLY A 47 15.50 1.62 12.72
CA GLY A 47 14.43 1.83 13.69
C GLY A 47 13.83 0.52 14.17
N PRO A 48 13.23 0.49 15.39
CA PRO A 48 12.67 -0.72 15.99
C PRO A 48 11.53 -1.35 15.16
N LEU A 49 10.93 -0.58 14.26
CA LEU A 49 9.87 -0.98 13.32
C LEU A 49 10.37 -1.54 11.98
N LEU A 50 11.68 -1.42 11.70
CA LEU A 50 12.32 -1.85 10.44
C LEU A 50 13.46 -2.84 10.66
N LEU A 51 13.54 -3.45 11.84
CA LEU A 51 14.53 -4.48 12.10
C LEU A 51 14.33 -5.64 11.11
N ALA A 52 15.39 -5.95 10.36
CA ALA A 52 15.36 -6.93 9.29
C ALA A 52 14.82 -8.27 9.80
N VAL A 53 13.68 -8.69 9.26
CA VAL A 53 13.14 -10.02 9.52
C VAL A 53 13.59 -10.93 8.40
N SER A 54 14.23 -12.04 8.73
CA SER A 54 14.71 -13.00 7.73
C SER A 54 13.60 -13.59 6.86
N ASN A 55 12.34 -13.56 7.33
CA ASN A 55 11.18 -14.18 6.67
C ASN A 55 9.97 -13.22 6.61
N GLU A 56 10.13 -12.04 6.00
CA GLU A 56 9.03 -11.05 5.87
C GLU A 56 7.79 -11.64 5.19
N THR A 57 7.96 -12.40 4.11
CA THR A 57 6.85 -13.03 3.38
C THR A 57 6.06 -13.99 4.25
N TYR A 58 6.74 -14.82 5.05
CA TYR A 58 6.09 -15.74 5.97
C TYR A 58 5.23 -14.99 7.02
N LEU A 59 5.77 -13.91 7.59
CA LEU A 59 5.04 -13.06 8.54
C LEU A 59 3.78 -12.46 7.93
N ILE A 60 3.90 -11.91 6.70
CA ILE A 60 2.78 -11.30 5.98
C ILE A 60 1.71 -12.36 5.69
N ASP A 61 2.11 -13.53 5.20
CA ASP A 61 1.20 -14.63 4.88
C ASP A 61 0.50 -15.16 6.13
N GLN A 62 1.24 -15.38 7.23
CA GLN A 62 0.70 -15.81 8.51
C GLN A 62 -0.31 -14.79 9.07
N PHE A 63 0.01 -13.48 8.98
CA PHE A 63 -0.91 -12.42 9.36
C PHE A 63 -2.19 -12.47 8.51
N ILE A 64 -2.07 -12.57 7.18
CA ILE A 64 -3.22 -12.62 6.28
C ILE A 64 -4.10 -13.84 6.57
N GLN A 65 -3.51 -15.03 6.72
CA GLN A 65 -4.22 -16.28 6.96
C GLN A 65 -5.03 -16.23 8.27
N THR A 66 -4.50 -15.58 9.30
CA THR A 66 -5.16 -15.45 10.61
C THR A 66 -6.16 -14.30 10.67
N THR A 67 -6.19 -13.43 9.66
CA THR A 67 -7.03 -12.22 9.61
C THR A 67 -7.96 -12.20 8.40
N SER A 68 -7.72 -11.33 7.42
CA SER A 68 -8.56 -11.13 6.23
C SER A 68 -8.74 -12.37 5.36
N GLY A 69 -7.79 -13.32 5.41
CA GLY A 69 -7.87 -14.61 4.72
C GLY A 69 -8.59 -15.70 5.50
N ASN A 70 -8.96 -15.47 6.76
CA ASN A 70 -9.69 -16.43 7.56
C ASN A 70 -11.17 -16.43 7.16
N VAL A 71 -11.71 -17.62 6.83
CA VAL A 71 -13.11 -17.80 6.40
C VAL A 71 -14.09 -17.37 7.49
N GLU A 72 -13.75 -17.65 8.76
CA GLU A 72 -14.59 -17.42 9.94
C GLU A 72 -14.52 -15.99 10.48
N ILE A 73 -13.69 -15.13 9.89
CA ILE A 73 -13.56 -13.75 10.36
C ILE A 73 -14.84 -12.96 10.10
N ALA A 74 -15.14 -12.02 11.01
CA ALA A 74 -16.23 -11.09 10.85
C ALA A 74 -16.20 -10.38 9.48
N PRO A 75 -17.35 -10.21 8.80
CA PRO A 75 -17.39 -9.63 7.45
C PRO A 75 -16.72 -8.25 7.33
N CYS A 76 -16.86 -7.38 8.34
CA CYS A 76 -16.23 -6.05 8.35
C CYS A 76 -14.69 -6.09 8.39
N LEU A 77 -14.11 -7.22 8.78
CA LEU A 77 -12.67 -7.46 8.87
C LEU A 77 -12.12 -8.27 7.69
N LYS A 78 -12.98 -8.71 6.75
CA LYS A 78 -12.52 -9.32 5.49
C LYS A 78 -11.90 -8.28 4.55
N ASN A 79 -12.27 -7.01 4.71
CA ASN A 79 -11.70 -5.92 3.93
C ASN A 79 -10.27 -5.59 4.39
N LEU A 80 -9.31 -5.60 3.47
CA LEU A 80 -7.92 -5.20 3.72
C LEU A 80 -7.82 -3.74 4.20
N ASP A 81 -8.71 -2.85 3.76
CA ASP A 81 -8.70 -1.44 4.16
C ASP A 81 -8.88 -1.26 5.67
N SER A 82 -9.73 -2.07 6.30
CA SER A 82 -9.94 -2.05 7.75
C SER A 82 -8.63 -2.32 8.49
N TRP A 83 -7.86 -3.29 8.00
CA TRP A 83 -6.55 -3.65 8.58
C TRP A 83 -5.49 -2.60 8.29
N ILE A 84 -5.39 -2.12 7.05
CA ILE A 84 -4.43 -1.08 6.65
C ILE A 84 -4.63 0.17 7.51
N ASN A 85 -5.87 0.65 7.66
CA ASN A 85 -6.16 1.84 8.46
C ASN A 85 -5.85 1.63 9.94
N MET A 86 -6.20 0.46 10.49
CA MET A 86 -5.87 0.10 11.87
C MET A 86 -4.36 0.11 12.11
N LEU A 87 -3.56 -0.49 11.21
CA LEU A 87 -2.10 -0.53 11.35
C LEU A 87 -1.45 0.86 11.20
N LYS A 88 -1.94 1.71 10.29
CA LYS A 88 -1.47 3.11 10.17
C LYS A 88 -1.69 3.90 11.46
N ARG A 89 -2.89 3.80 12.03
CA ARG A 89 -3.22 4.42 13.32
C ARG A 89 -2.36 3.90 14.45
N LEU A 90 -2.19 2.58 14.49
CA LEU A 90 -1.35 1.94 15.48
C LEU A 90 0.05 2.54 15.44
N LEU A 91 0.69 2.55 14.26
CA LEU A 91 2.02 3.12 14.07
C LEU A 91 2.10 4.58 14.56
N LEU A 92 1.14 5.42 14.17
CA LEU A 92 1.13 6.82 14.61
C LEU A 92 1.06 6.98 16.12
N ARG A 93 0.17 6.22 16.77
CA ARG A 93 -0.02 6.30 18.22
C ARG A 93 1.12 5.65 18.99
N VAL A 94 1.76 4.61 18.45
CA VAL A 94 2.91 3.95 19.14
C VAL A 94 4.22 4.68 18.92
N SER A 95 4.44 5.29 17.75
CA SER A 95 5.67 6.03 17.45
C SER A 95 5.84 7.29 18.28
N SER A 96 4.75 7.82 18.87
CA SER A 96 4.82 8.94 19.81
C SER A 96 5.12 8.52 21.25
N ASN A 97 5.12 7.21 21.56
CA ASN A 97 5.30 6.70 22.91
C ASN A 97 6.71 6.13 23.13
N ILE A 98 7.55 6.91 23.79
CA ILE A 98 8.98 6.61 24.02
C ILE A 98 9.18 5.41 24.96
N ASN A 99 8.18 5.05 25.78
CA ASN A 99 8.28 3.99 26.78
C ASN A 99 7.71 2.65 26.32
N LEU A 100 7.32 2.53 25.05
CA LEU A 100 6.69 1.32 24.54
C LEU A 100 7.73 0.29 24.09
N SER A 101 7.63 -0.94 24.60
CA SER A 101 8.37 -2.07 24.03
C SER A 101 7.75 -2.50 22.70
N PHE A 102 8.58 -2.76 21.69
CA PHE A 102 8.13 -3.31 20.41
C PHE A 102 8.13 -4.86 20.38
N ASP A 103 8.59 -5.51 21.46
CA ASP A 103 8.56 -6.97 21.68
C ASP A 103 7.25 -7.49 22.26
N VAL A 104 6.15 -6.82 21.93
CA VAL A 104 4.83 -7.15 22.45
C VAL A 104 3.95 -7.70 21.32
N PRO A 105 3.12 -8.73 21.57
CA PRO A 105 2.23 -9.28 20.55
C PRO A 105 1.29 -8.23 19.96
N LEU A 106 1.20 -8.19 18.63
CA LEU A 106 0.32 -7.26 17.89
C LEU A 106 -1.15 -7.46 18.26
N GLN A 107 -1.55 -8.68 18.63
CA GLN A 107 -2.91 -9.01 19.07
C GLN A 107 -3.40 -8.09 20.19
N GLN A 108 -2.54 -7.67 21.13
CA GLN A 108 -2.93 -6.81 22.25
C GLN A 108 -3.43 -5.42 21.78
N PHE A 109 -2.93 -4.96 20.65
CA PHE A 109 -3.31 -3.68 20.06
C PHE A 109 -4.48 -3.85 19.10
N ALA A 110 -4.45 -4.88 18.25
CA ALA A 110 -5.55 -5.16 17.33
C ALA A 110 -6.87 -5.46 18.05
N ALA A 111 -6.82 -6.01 19.27
CA ALA A 111 -8.01 -6.27 20.10
C ALA A 111 -8.64 -5.02 20.71
N ARG A 112 -8.02 -3.85 20.61
CA ARG A 112 -8.58 -2.60 21.12
C ARG A 112 -9.44 -1.93 20.05
N SER A 113 -10.69 -1.63 20.39
CA SER A 113 -11.66 -1.03 19.46
C SER A 113 -11.26 0.37 18.99
N ASP A 114 -10.50 1.13 19.79
CA ASP A 114 -10.14 2.53 19.49
C ASP A 114 -9.13 2.71 18.33
N PHE A 115 -8.51 1.63 17.85
CA PHE A 115 -7.65 1.67 16.65
C PHE A 115 -8.42 1.45 15.36
N TRP A 116 -9.68 1.03 15.41
CA TRP A 116 -10.48 0.73 14.23
C TRP A 116 -11.23 1.98 13.75
N THR A 117 -11.26 2.18 12.44
CA THR A 117 -12.11 3.19 11.78
C THR A 117 -13.54 2.71 11.62
N VAL A 118 -13.71 1.40 11.47
CA VAL A 118 -15.00 0.74 11.32
C VAL A 118 -15.58 0.42 12.69
N ASP A 119 -16.90 0.46 12.80
CA ASP A 119 -17.59 0.04 14.01
C ASP A 119 -17.34 -1.45 14.27
N ILE A 120 -16.43 -1.72 15.22
CA ILE A 120 -16.04 -3.07 15.60
C ILE A 120 -16.70 -3.45 16.94
N THR A 121 -17.34 -4.61 16.98
CA THR A 121 -17.90 -5.18 18.20
C THR A 121 -16.93 -6.16 18.85
N ALA A 122 -17.14 -6.49 20.12
CA ALA A 122 -16.37 -7.53 20.82
C ALA A 122 -16.40 -8.88 20.07
N ASN A 123 -17.54 -9.25 19.49
CA ASN A 123 -17.68 -10.48 18.68
C ASN A 123 -16.81 -10.44 17.42
N ASN A 124 -16.66 -9.26 16.80
CA ASN A 124 -15.76 -9.13 15.65
C ASN A 124 -14.30 -9.28 16.08
N ILE A 125 -13.91 -8.73 17.23
CA ILE A 125 -12.56 -8.89 17.79
C ILE A 125 -12.25 -10.36 18.10
N GLN A 126 -13.24 -11.12 18.58
CA GLN A 126 -13.08 -12.55 18.86
C GLN A 126 -12.96 -13.42 17.59
N SER A 127 -13.31 -12.90 16.41
CA SER A 127 -13.29 -13.65 15.15
C SER A 127 -11.90 -13.81 14.53
N PHE A 128 -10.87 -13.17 15.10
CA PHE A 128 -9.49 -13.31 14.65
C PHE A 128 -8.55 -13.57 15.83
N LYS A 129 -7.43 -14.24 15.53
CA LYS A 129 -6.32 -14.42 16.45
C LYS A 129 -5.02 -14.31 15.69
N ILE A 130 -4.36 -13.16 15.80
CA ILE A 130 -3.02 -12.94 15.28
C ILE A 130 -2.06 -13.82 16.07
N ALA A 131 -1.10 -14.45 15.39
CA ALA A 131 -0.12 -15.31 16.04
C ALA A 131 0.77 -14.52 17.01
N ASP A 132 1.14 -15.12 18.14
CA ASP A 132 1.83 -14.43 19.25
C ASP A 132 3.27 -14.00 18.90
N ASP A 133 3.85 -14.63 17.88
CA ASP A 133 5.15 -14.28 17.28
C ASP A 133 5.08 -13.07 16.32
N ILE A 134 3.87 -12.64 15.97
CA ILE A 134 3.65 -11.38 15.25
C ILE A 134 3.64 -10.24 16.27
N LEU A 135 4.79 -9.60 16.42
CA LEU A 135 5.04 -8.53 17.38
C LEU A 135 4.80 -7.14 16.80
N LEU A 136 4.70 -6.13 17.66
CA LEU A 136 4.51 -4.73 17.29
C LEU A 136 5.62 -4.21 16.37
N ARG A 137 6.86 -4.68 16.53
CA ARG A 137 7.97 -4.41 15.60
C ARG A 137 7.70 -4.79 14.14
N HIS A 138 6.81 -5.75 13.88
CA HIS A 138 6.51 -6.24 12.52
C HIS A 138 5.43 -5.40 11.80
N VAL A 139 4.77 -4.47 12.48
CA VAL A 139 3.58 -3.76 11.96
C VAL A 139 3.85 -3.05 10.65
N PHE A 140 5.01 -2.41 10.50
CA PHE A 140 5.30 -1.65 9.28
C PHE A 140 5.54 -2.56 8.06
N ILE A 141 6.22 -3.68 8.25
CA ILE A 141 6.43 -4.69 7.19
C ILE A 141 5.09 -5.31 6.78
N ILE A 142 4.24 -5.65 7.76
CA ILE A 142 2.89 -6.17 7.49
C ILE A 142 2.07 -5.15 6.72
N LEU A 143 2.07 -3.88 7.16
CA LEU A 143 1.37 -2.80 6.46
C LEU A 143 1.80 -2.71 4.99
N LYS A 144 3.11 -2.74 4.70
CA LYS A 144 3.63 -2.74 3.33
C LYS A 144 3.12 -3.93 2.52
N GLY A 145 3.16 -5.13 3.09
CA GLY A 145 2.66 -6.34 2.43
C GLY A 145 1.15 -6.28 2.12
N LEU A 146 0.34 -5.73 3.03
CA LEU A 146 -1.10 -5.55 2.78
C LEU A 146 -1.37 -4.50 1.70
N GLU A 147 -0.63 -3.39 1.70
CA GLU A 147 -0.74 -2.34 0.68
C GLU A 147 -0.37 -2.88 -0.70
N GLU A 148 0.67 -3.71 -0.79
CA GLU A 148 1.05 -4.39 -2.03
C GLU A 148 -0.03 -5.33 -2.53
N LYS A 149 -0.52 -6.23 -1.68
CA LYS A 149 -1.62 -7.13 -2.03
C LYS A 149 -2.88 -6.39 -2.50
N LYS A 150 -3.17 -5.23 -1.89
CA LYS A 150 -4.29 -4.38 -2.32
C LYS A 150 -4.06 -3.82 -3.72
N ARG A 151 -2.85 -3.34 -4.05
CA ARG A 151 -2.52 -2.84 -5.40
C ARG A 151 -2.67 -3.94 -6.45
N ASP A 152 -2.18 -5.15 -6.15
CA ASP A 152 -2.26 -6.28 -7.08
C ASP A 152 -3.73 -6.65 -7.38
N SER A 153 -4.55 -6.70 -6.33
CA SER A 153 -5.99 -6.98 -6.45
C SER A 153 -6.77 -5.89 -7.20
N GLN A 154 -6.26 -4.66 -7.25
CA GLN A 154 -6.85 -3.54 -7.99
C GLN A 154 -6.37 -3.51 -9.45
N GLY A 155 -5.10 -3.83 -9.71
CA GLY A 155 -4.54 -3.95 -11.07
C GLY A 155 -5.17 -5.09 -11.88
N GLU A 156 -5.55 -6.19 -11.23
CA GLU A 156 -6.26 -7.30 -11.89
C GLU A 156 -7.72 -6.96 -12.27
N ARG A 157 -8.37 -6.02 -11.57
CA ARG A 157 -9.76 -5.62 -11.85
C ARG A 157 -9.90 -4.72 -13.08
N GLU A 158 -8.86 -3.99 -13.46
CA GLU A 158 -8.88 -3.10 -14.63
C GLU A 158 -8.73 -3.85 -15.97
N LEU A 159 -8.30 -5.12 -15.96
CA LEU A 159 -8.12 -5.92 -17.19
C LEU A 159 -9.42 -6.60 -17.69
N HIS A 160 -10.52 -6.58 -16.93
CA HIS A 160 -11.71 -7.38 -17.22
C HIS A 160 -13.00 -6.59 -17.56
N THR A 161 -12.96 -5.26 -17.71
CA THR A 161 -14.10 -4.46 -18.21
C THR A 161 -13.88 -3.93 -19.62
N THR A 162 -13.82 -4.83 -20.61
CA THR A 162 -14.17 -4.50 -22.00
C THR A 162 -15.08 -5.60 -22.56
N THR A 163 -16.30 -5.68 -22.03
CA THR A 163 -17.38 -6.43 -22.70
C THR A 163 -18.09 -5.48 -23.68
N ASN A 164 -17.78 -5.66 -24.96
CA ASN A 164 -18.39 -4.96 -26.10
C ASN A 164 -19.93 -5.02 -26.10
N PRO A 165 -20.64 -3.90 -26.29
CA PRO A 165 -22.00 -3.90 -26.82
C PRO A 165 -21.98 -3.86 -28.36
N ARG A 166 -22.73 -4.78 -28.95
CA ARG A 166 -23.05 -4.96 -30.38
C ARG A 166 -23.69 -3.72 -31.05
N LEU A 167 -23.34 -3.46 -32.32
CA LEU A 167 -24.19 -3.43 -33.55
C LEU A 167 -23.77 -2.40 -34.62
N ASN A 168 -23.45 -2.91 -35.83
CA ASN A 168 -23.82 -2.44 -37.18
C ASN A 168 -24.09 -0.93 -37.43
N THR A 169 -23.36 -0.33 -38.39
CA THR A 169 -23.82 0.03 -39.76
C THR A 169 -22.93 1.11 -40.42
N GLY A 170 -22.67 0.95 -41.73
CA GLY A 170 -22.75 2.02 -42.73
C GLY A 170 -21.72 3.16 -42.79
N ASN A 171 -20.80 3.04 -43.76
CA ASN A 171 -20.50 4.01 -44.85
C ASN A 171 -20.03 5.47 -44.59
N ALA A 172 -19.04 5.86 -45.41
CA ALA A 172 -18.71 7.20 -45.94
C ALA A 172 -17.88 8.22 -45.12
N ASN A 173 -16.59 8.32 -45.53
CA ASN A 173 -15.82 9.49 -45.95
C ASN A 173 -15.72 10.81 -45.14
N SER A 174 -14.45 11.26 -45.08
CA SER A 174 -13.91 12.63 -45.03
C SER A 174 -13.90 13.34 -43.67
N SER A 175 -12.88 14.10 -43.26
CA SER A 175 -11.53 14.43 -43.73
C SER A 175 -10.87 15.27 -42.61
N GLN A 176 -9.55 15.50 -42.70
CA GLN A 176 -8.69 16.46 -41.96
C GLN A 176 -7.99 15.90 -40.71
N GLN A 177 -6.66 15.94 -40.50
CA GLN A 177 -5.45 16.47 -41.16
C GLN A 177 -4.25 15.72 -40.52
N LEU A 178 -3.36 15.01 -41.26
CA LEU A 178 -2.02 15.44 -41.73
C LEU A 178 -1.21 16.22 -40.68
N TRP A 179 -0.06 15.72 -40.16
CA TRP A 179 1.30 15.96 -40.68
C TRP A 179 2.31 15.45 -39.60
N PHE A 180 3.41 14.71 -39.79
CA PHE A 180 4.17 14.21 -40.92
C PHE A 180 4.87 12.90 -40.53
N GLN A 181 4.88 11.94 -41.46
CA GLN A 181 5.87 10.88 -41.58
C GLN A 181 6.71 11.23 -42.81
N ASN A 182 8.03 11.06 -42.77
CA ASN A 182 8.91 10.87 -43.94
C ASN A 182 10.23 10.28 -43.40
N GLN A 183 10.40 8.95 -43.42
CA GLN A 183 10.87 8.11 -44.53
C GLN A 183 12.31 8.40 -44.96
N ALA A 184 13.14 7.36 -44.79
CA ALA A 184 14.47 7.22 -45.36
C ALA A 184 14.44 7.15 -46.91
N PRO A 185 15.60 7.35 -47.58
CA PRO A 185 15.79 6.84 -48.93
C PRO A 185 16.93 5.82 -49.06
N SER A 186 16.80 5.08 -50.16
CA SER A 186 17.44 3.83 -50.58
C SER A 186 18.79 3.98 -51.30
N LYS A 187 19.62 2.93 -51.18
CA LYS A 187 20.64 2.33 -52.08
C LYS A 187 21.38 3.20 -53.12
N ASN A 188 22.72 3.09 -53.13
CA ASN A 188 23.46 2.58 -54.31
C ASN A 188 24.93 2.19 -54.03
N GLN A 189 25.39 1.20 -54.81
CA GLN A 189 26.66 0.46 -54.80
C GLN A 189 27.95 1.27 -55.03
N ARG A 190 29.08 0.80 -54.47
CA ARG A 190 30.22 0.22 -55.24
C ARG A 190 31.37 -0.30 -54.34
N ASP A 191 31.70 -1.56 -54.60
CA ASP A 191 32.99 -2.29 -54.63
C ASP A 191 34.23 -1.79 -53.85
N ILE A 192 34.94 -2.72 -53.20
CA ILE A 192 36.25 -3.29 -53.64
C ILE A 192 37.03 -3.91 -52.44
N ARG A 193 37.40 -5.20 -52.62
CA ARG A 193 38.52 -6.00 -52.04
C ARG A 193 38.64 -6.29 -50.53
N GLY A 194 38.86 -7.58 -50.25
CA GLY A 194 40.06 -7.97 -49.49
C GLY A 194 39.90 -9.11 -48.46
N ASN A 195 39.92 -10.36 -48.93
CA ASN A 195 40.55 -11.55 -48.34
C ASN A 195 41.00 -11.55 -46.85
N ASN A 196 40.49 -12.48 -46.03
CA ASN A 196 41.14 -13.78 -45.72
C ASN A 196 40.70 -14.35 -44.35
N THR A 197 40.05 -15.52 -44.42
CA THR A 197 40.27 -16.76 -43.66
C THR A 197 40.99 -16.76 -42.29
N LYS A 198 40.26 -17.38 -41.34
CA LYS A 198 40.63 -18.57 -40.53
C LYS A 198 41.43 -18.43 -39.21
N THR A 199 40.86 -19.17 -38.24
CA THR A 199 41.49 -20.10 -37.27
C THR A 199 42.04 -19.63 -35.91
N THR A 200 41.27 -20.01 -34.87
CA THR A 200 41.60 -20.84 -33.70
C THR A 200 42.66 -20.45 -32.65
N LYS A 201 42.18 -20.60 -31.40
CA LYS A 201 42.74 -21.32 -30.23
C LYS A 201 43.86 -20.70 -29.38
N ASN A 202 43.53 -20.69 -28.08
CA ASN A 202 44.31 -21.06 -26.89
C ASN A 202 45.76 -20.63 -26.77
N TYR A 203 46.10 -20.01 -25.63
CA TYR A 203 46.96 -20.46 -24.50
C TYR A 203 46.74 -19.38 -23.40
N GLY A 204 46.62 -19.61 -22.09
CA GLY A 204 47.16 -20.64 -21.21
C GLY A 204 48.25 -20.04 -20.30
N TYR A 205 48.03 -20.08 -18.97
CA TYR A 205 48.99 -19.85 -17.86
C TYR A 205 49.54 -18.41 -17.68
N ARG A 206 49.64 -17.82 -16.49
CA ARG A 206 49.86 -18.33 -15.13
C ARG A 206 49.03 -17.56 -14.10
#